data_AF-A0A285IVZ8-F1
#
_entry.id   AF-A0A285IVZ8-F1
#
_cell.length_a   1.000
_cell.length_b   1.000
_cell.length_c   1.000
_cell.angle_alpha   90.00
_cell.angle_beta   90.00
_cell.angle_gamma   90.00
#
_symmetry.space_group_name_H-M   'P 1'
#
loop_
_entity.id
_entity.type
_entity.pdbx_description
1 polymer ?
#
loop_
_entity_poly.entity_id
_entity_poly.type
_entity_poly.pdbx_seq_one_letter_code
_entity_poly.pdbx_strand_id
1 'polypeptide(L)'
;MFNNAMLDIFFSSTAFAIASFSLFLVPTSQSKSPLVFVLVCLLFFSLGPIVFKIMPALIQLYVSLIPAVFFLFLPSLWFYHEATISPTPWEWQKSMLTHFTPLPFMLLLGMALFFLPDQDFTQMFFSSKGVSTLWLEALSILFFIVVLGWGILSCYYVASIMNRTIKYRTRIRAMYADETGRSLHWLGLTLVLIIFTWLYALVVLTIDDKLQGFGVSDTGVLILLTAIVWLIALNGVKQRPGFEDTHLQSAASSDEINKKSYERSALNDDDLQRISIKLTAALSSDKVHLSPELNLLTLSKHVREPSQYVSQTLSQNLNTTFFDFINKARIDEAKQILIKTNDTVFDIAYATGFNSRSSFYKAFRQYTNQTPNEFRKAISKP
;
A
#
# COMPACT_ATOMS: atom_id res chain seq x y z
N MET A 1 -30.79 -5.63 -22.88
CA MET A 1 -29.53 -5.73 -23.64
C MET A 1 -28.85 -4.37 -23.87
N PHE A 2 -29.53 -3.32 -24.37
CA PHE A 2 -28.91 -2.00 -24.60
C PHE A 2 -28.31 -1.31 -23.35
N ASN A 3 -28.86 -1.55 -22.16
CA ASN A 3 -28.43 -0.86 -20.94
C ASN A 3 -27.04 -1.30 -20.42
N ASN A 4 -26.74 -2.61 -20.49
CA ASN A 4 -25.47 -3.14 -19.97
C ASN A 4 -24.28 -2.69 -20.82
N ALA A 5 -24.49 -2.55 -22.15
CA ALA A 5 -23.39 -2.17 -23.02
C ALA A 5 -22.86 -0.76 -22.76
N MET A 6 -23.78 0.18 -22.53
CA MET A 6 -23.45 1.56 -22.12
C MET A 6 -22.82 1.61 -20.73
N LEU A 7 -23.28 0.78 -19.79
CA LEU A 7 -22.70 0.70 -18.45
C LEU A 7 -21.24 0.23 -18.48
N ASP A 8 -20.92 -0.81 -19.26
CA ASP A 8 -19.53 -1.29 -19.36
C ASP A 8 -18.60 -0.22 -19.91
N ILE A 9 -19.02 0.50 -20.95
CA ILE A 9 -18.25 1.61 -21.55
C ILE A 9 -18.09 2.74 -20.53
N PHE A 10 -19.16 3.06 -19.78
CA PHE A 10 -19.12 4.08 -18.74
C PHE A 10 -18.08 3.74 -17.65
N PHE A 11 -18.12 2.55 -17.06
CA PHE A 11 -17.16 2.15 -16.03
C PHE A 11 -15.73 2.05 -16.58
N SER A 12 -15.56 1.48 -17.78
CA SER A 12 -14.28 1.41 -18.49
C SER A 12 -13.67 2.80 -18.72
N SER A 13 -14.44 3.74 -19.27
CA SER A 13 -14.01 5.13 -19.49
C SER A 13 -13.70 5.87 -18.19
N THR A 14 -14.45 5.60 -17.13
CA THR A 14 -14.24 6.20 -15.80
C THR A 14 -12.92 5.71 -15.19
N ALA A 15 -12.69 4.40 -15.19
CA ALA A 15 -11.44 3.80 -14.74
C ALA A 15 -10.24 4.32 -15.56
N PHE A 16 -10.39 4.38 -16.88
CA PHE A 16 -9.37 4.93 -17.78
C PHE A 16 -9.01 6.39 -17.43
N ALA A 17 -10.03 7.24 -17.28
CA ALA A 17 -9.86 8.65 -16.96
C ALA A 17 -9.17 8.84 -15.60
N ILE A 18 -9.56 8.07 -14.57
CA ILE A 18 -8.93 8.12 -13.24
C ILE A 18 -7.47 7.69 -13.32
N ALA A 19 -7.16 6.57 -13.98
CA ALA A 19 -5.79 6.08 -14.10
C ALA A 19 -4.91 7.08 -14.88
N SER A 20 -5.42 7.62 -15.99
CA SER A 20 -4.74 8.61 -16.81
C SER A 20 -4.46 9.90 -16.04
N PHE A 21 -5.47 10.46 -15.37
CA PHE A 21 -5.29 11.65 -14.54
C PHE A 21 -4.29 11.42 -13.40
N SER A 22 -4.33 10.24 -12.78
CA SER A 22 -3.41 9.89 -11.70
C SER A 22 -1.96 9.80 -12.17
N LEU A 23 -1.71 9.32 -13.40
CA LEU A 23 -0.36 9.30 -13.99
C LEU A 23 0.25 10.70 -14.08
N PHE A 24 -0.54 11.73 -14.41
CA PHE A 24 -0.09 13.12 -14.42
C PHE A 24 0.23 13.66 -13.02
N LEU A 25 -0.40 13.12 -11.97
CA LEU A 25 -0.19 13.54 -10.60
C LEU A 25 0.96 12.81 -9.89
N VAL A 26 1.50 11.72 -10.47
CA VAL A 26 2.61 10.99 -9.85
C VAL A 26 3.85 11.89 -9.83
N PRO A 27 4.41 12.22 -8.65
CA PRO A 27 5.64 13.00 -8.57
C PRO A 27 6.79 12.25 -9.24
N THR A 28 7.72 12.98 -9.86
CA THR A 28 8.97 12.44 -10.43
C THR A 28 9.99 12.08 -9.35
N SER A 29 9.56 11.31 -8.34
CA SER A 29 10.39 10.78 -7.27
C SER A 29 10.71 9.31 -7.53
N GLN A 30 11.94 8.89 -7.25
CA GLN A 30 12.35 7.48 -7.42
C GLN A 30 11.45 6.51 -6.64
N SER A 31 10.99 6.89 -5.44
CA SER A 31 10.10 6.05 -4.63
C SER A 31 8.69 5.87 -5.22
N LYS A 32 8.32 6.71 -6.21
CA LYS A 32 7.02 6.70 -6.88
C LYS A 32 7.07 6.12 -8.29
N SER A 33 8.25 5.93 -8.86
CA SER A 33 8.42 5.35 -10.20
C SER A 33 7.67 4.02 -10.38
N PRO A 34 7.63 3.09 -9.39
CA PRO A 34 6.92 1.83 -9.60
C PRO A 34 5.39 1.98 -9.69
N LEU A 35 4.82 3.03 -9.11
CA LEU A 35 3.38 3.31 -9.18
C LEU A 35 2.93 3.58 -10.62
N VAL A 36 3.81 4.16 -11.43
CA VAL A 36 3.54 4.43 -12.86
C VAL A 36 3.26 3.11 -13.58
N PHE A 37 4.06 2.07 -13.37
CA PHE A 37 3.84 0.76 -14.00
C PHE A 37 2.50 0.14 -13.58
N VAL A 38 2.12 0.26 -12.29
CA VAL A 38 0.82 -0.22 -11.79
C VAL A 38 -0.32 0.50 -12.51
N LEU A 39 -0.27 1.83 -12.58
CA LEU A 39 -1.31 2.64 -13.22
C LEU A 39 -1.39 2.41 -14.73
N VAL A 40 -0.26 2.19 -15.42
CA VAL A 40 -0.23 1.83 -16.85
C VAL A 40 -0.91 0.47 -17.09
N CYS A 41 -0.64 -0.54 -16.26
CA CYS A 41 -1.30 -1.84 -16.37
C CYS A 41 -2.82 -1.71 -16.15
N LEU A 42 -3.24 -0.96 -15.14
CA LEU A 42 -4.66 -0.72 -14.85
C LEU A 42 -5.36 0.07 -15.95
N LEU A 43 -4.68 1.07 -16.53
CA LEU A 43 -5.16 1.83 -17.67
C LEU A 43 -5.36 0.90 -18.88
N PHE A 44 -4.43 -0.02 -19.13
CA PHE A 44 -4.59 -1.02 -20.17
C PHE A 44 -5.81 -1.92 -19.92
N PHE A 45 -5.99 -2.48 -18.72
CA PHE A 45 -7.17 -3.31 -18.42
C PHE A 45 -8.49 -2.55 -18.57
N SER A 46 -8.49 -1.25 -18.28
CA SER A 46 -9.68 -0.42 -18.46
C SER A 46 -10.06 -0.23 -19.93
N LEU A 47 -9.19 -0.47 -20.91
CA LEU A 47 -9.49 -0.30 -22.34
C LEU A 47 -10.37 -1.41 -22.93
N GLY A 48 -10.47 -2.58 -22.28
CA GLY A 48 -11.15 -3.75 -22.84
C GLY A 48 -12.54 -3.45 -23.43
N PRO A 49 -13.53 -3.00 -22.63
CA PRO A 49 -14.88 -2.75 -23.15
C PRO A 49 -14.94 -1.72 -24.28
N ILE A 50 -14.06 -0.71 -24.26
CA ILE A 50 -13.95 0.29 -25.33
C ILE A 50 -13.45 -0.37 -26.62
N VAL A 51 -12.38 -1.15 -26.55
CA VAL A 51 -11.81 -1.84 -27.72
C VAL A 51 -12.84 -2.80 -28.33
N PHE A 52 -13.45 -3.64 -27.50
CA PHE A 52 -14.39 -4.67 -27.98
C PHE A 52 -15.65 -4.09 -28.63
N LYS A 53 -16.10 -2.89 -28.22
CA LYS A 53 -17.38 -2.32 -28.69
C LYS A 53 -17.21 -1.21 -29.71
N ILE A 54 -16.16 -0.40 -29.61
CA ILE A 54 -15.97 0.81 -30.42
C ILE A 54 -14.88 0.60 -31.47
N MET A 55 -13.86 -0.22 -31.19
CA MET A 55 -12.68 -0.38 -32.03
C MET A 55 -12.40 -1.85 -32.37
N PRO A 56 -13.29 -2.54 -33.10
CA PRO A 56 -13.17 -3.98 -33.36
C PRO A 56 -11.86 -4.35 -34.07
N ALA A 57 -11.33 -3.44 -34.91
CA ALA A 57 -10.04 -3.61 -35.59
C ALA A 57 -8.83 -3.74 -34.62
N LEU A 58 -8.98 -3.32 -33.36
CA LEU A 58 -7.93 -3.41 -32.35
C LEU A 58 -8.12 -4.59 -31.36
N ILE A 59 -9.18 -5.39 -31.49
CA ILE A 59 -9.46 -6.51 -30.56
C ILE A 59 -8.29 -7.49 -30.53
N GLN A 60 -7.79 -7.92 -31.69
CA GLN A 60 -6.70 -8.88 -31.76
C GLN A 60 -5.41 -8.34 -31.14
N LEU A 61 -5.08 -7.07 -31.43
CA LEU A 61 -3.95 -6.39 -30.78
C LEU A 61 -4.12 -6.35 -29.26
N TYR A 62 -5.30 -5.95 -28.77
CA TYR A 62 -5.56 -5.88 -27.34
C TYR A 62 -5.40 -7.25 -26.68
N VAL A 63 -6.07 -8.29 -27.20
CA VAL A 63 -6.00 -9.66 -26.67
C VAL A 63 -4.59 -10.23 -26.71
N SER A 64 -3.80 -9.94 -27.76
CA SER A 64 -2.41 -10.37 -27.84
C SER A 64 -1.51 -9.78 -26.74
N LEU A 65 -1.82 -8.57 -26.24
CA LEU A 65 -1.03 -7.90 -25.22
C LEU A 65 -1.46 -8.27 -23.80
N ILE A 66 -2.68 -8.78 -23.62
CA ILE A 66 -3.23 -9.16 -22.31
C ILE A 66 -2.29 -10.06 -21.49
N PRO A 67 -1.73 -11.17 -22.02
CA PRO A 67 -0.84 -12.03 -21.25
C PRO A 67 0.38 -11.28 -20.69
N ALA A 68 1.03 -10.44 -21.50
CA ALA A 68 2.18 -9.67 -21.04
C ALA A 68 1.80 -8.69 -19.92
N VAL A 69 0.68 -7.98 -20.07
CA VAL A 69 0.22 -7.00 -19.06
C VAL A 69 -0.22 -7.68 -17.76
N PHE A 70 -0.88 -8.84 -17.83
CA PHE A 70 -1.24 -9.62 -16.64
C PHE A 70 -0.02 -10.04 -15.82
N PHE A 71 1.03 -10.51 -16.47
CA PHE A 71 2.27 -10.92 -15.81
C PHE A 71 3.13 -9.74 -15.35
N LEU A 72 2.94 -8.53 -15.90
CA LEU A 72 3.59 -7.29 -15.43
C LEU A 72 2.91 -6.65 -14.22
N PHE A 73 1.58 -6.76 -14.12
CA PHE A 73 0.80 -6.07 -13.10
C PHE A 73 1.22 -6.44 -11.67
N LEU A 74 1.39 -7.72 -11.36
CA LEU A 74 1.70 -8.16 -9.99
C LEU A 74 3.14 -7.83 -9.55
N PRO A 75 4.17 -8.05 -10.39
CA PRO A 75 5.50 -7.48 -10.13
C PRO A 75 5.48 -5.97 -9.91
N SER A 76 4.70 -5.22 -10.70
CA SER A 76 4.61 -3.76 -10.53
C SER A 76 4.04 -3.36 -9.16
N LEU A 77 3.01 -4.05 -8.67
CA LEU A 77 2.47 -3.86 -7.33
C LEU A 77 3.50 -4.23 -6.25
N TRP A 78 4.28 -5.29 -6.48
CA TRP A 78 5.31 -5.73 -5.55
C TRP A 78 6.46 -4.71 -5.46
N PHE A 79 6.91 -4.14 -6.59
CA PHE A 79 7.94 -3.09 -6.61
C PHE A 79 7.43 -1.81 -5.98
N TYR A 80 6.18 -1.43 -6.23
CA TYR A 80 5.56 -0.29 -5.56
C TYR A 80 5.51 -0.49 -4.04
N HIS A 81 5.06 -1.67 -3.59
CA HIS A 81 5.08 -2.00 -2.18
C HIS A 81 6.49 -1.92 -1.60
N GLU A 82 7.49 -2.50 -2.27
CA GLU A 82 8.89 -2.42 -1.85
C GLU A 82 9.38 -0.98 -1.72
N ALA A 83 9.11 -0.12 -2.71
CA ALA A 83 9.49 1.29 -2.67
C ALA A 83 8.86 2.03 -1.47
N THR A 84 7.67 1.62 -1.03
CA THR A 84 7.01 2.23 0.14
C THR A 84 7.54 1.73 1.48
N ILE A 85 8.09 0.51 1.55
CA ILE A 85 8.55 -0.09 2.81
C ILE A 85 10.07 -0.10 2.98
N SER A 86 10.82 0.21 1.93
CA SER A 86 12.28 0.16 1.95
C SER A 86 12.86 1.25 2.86
N PRO A 87 13.86 0.92 3.69
CA PRO A 87 14.66 1.86 4.43
C PRO A 87 15.87 2.34 3.62
N THR A 88 15.87 2.19 2.30
CA THR A 88 16.81 2.79 1.33
C THR A 88 16.02 3.39 0.16
N PRO A 89 16.54 4.43 -0.52
CA PRO A 89 15.95 4.91 -1.76
C PRO A 89 15.71 3.73 -2.70
N TRP A 90 14.55 3.72 -3.35
CA TRP A 90 14.21 2.65 -4.27
C TRP A 90 15.07 2.79 -5.53
N GLU A 91 15.80 1.74 -5.85
CA GLU A 91 16.65 1.64 -7.03
C GLU A 91 16.46 0.29 -7.72
N TRP A 92 16.71 0.27 -9.01
CA TRP A 92 16.67 -0.96 -9.80
C TRP A 92 17.79 -1.90 -9.38
N GLN A 93 17.41 -3.07 -8.85
CA GLN A 93 18.35 -4.13 -8.48
C GLN A 93 18.30 -5.27 -9.50
N LYS A 94 19.44 -5.95 -9.72
CA LYS A 94 19.49 -7.10 -10.64
C LYS A 94 18.58 -8.25 -10.20
N SER A 95 18.33 -8.41 -8.90
CA SER A 95 17.36 -9.36 -8.35
C SER A 95 15.94 -9.12 -8.90
N MET A 96 15.58 -7.88 -9.21
CA MET A 96 14.26 -7.52 -9.72
C MET A 96 14.00 -8.07 -11.12
N LEU A 97 15.04 -8.33 -11.91
CA LEU A 97 14.93 -8.92 -13.25
C LEU A 97 14.31 -10.32 -13.22
N THR A 98 14.44 -11.04 -12.11
CA THR A 98 13.83 -12.38 -11.94
C THR A 98 12.30 -12.35 -12.04
N HIS A 99 11.66 -11.25 -11.63
CA HIS A 99 10.22 -11.09 -11.73
C HIS A 99 9.72 -10.90 -13.17
N PHE A 100 10.61 -10.51 -14.10
CA PHE A 100 10.31 -10.36 -15.52
C PHE A 100 10.60 -11.62 -16.34
N THR A 101 11.02 -12.72 -15.70
CA THR A 101 11.32 -13.99 -16.41
C THR A 101 10.15 -14.53 -17.26
N PRO A 102 8.86 -14.37 -16.88
CA PRO A 102 7.76 -14.82 -17.74
C PRO A 102 7.54 -13.92 -18.95
N LEU A 103 7.99 -12.66 -18.91
CA LEU A 103 7.62 -11.63 -19.89
C LEU A 103 8.02 -11.97 -21.33
N PRO A 104 9.26 -12.43 -21.64
CA PRO A 104 9.62 -12.80 -23.00
C PRO A 104 8.72 -13.91 -23.56
N PHE A 105 8.35 -14.89 -22.74
CA PHE A 105 7.43 -15.96 -23.15
C PHE A 105 6.03 -15.41 -23.43
N MET A 106 5.53 -14.51 -22.59
CA MET A 106 4.22 -13.88 -22.81
C MET A 106 4.21 -12.97 -24.05
N LEU A 107 5.31 -12.30 -24.36
CA LEU A 107 5.46 -11.50 -25.57
C LEU A 107 5.53 -12.39 -26.81
N LEU A 108 6.21 -13.54 -26.75
CA LEU A 108 6.21 -14.53 -27.83
C LEU A 108 4.81 -15.12 -28.06
N LEU A 109 4.10 -15.47 -26.98
CA LEU A 109 2.71 -15.92 -27.06
C LEU A 109 1.82 -14.82 -27.66
N GLY A 110 1.95 -13.59 -27.19
CA GLY A 110 1.22 -12.44 -27.75
C GLY A 110 1.52 -12.24 -29.23
N MET A 111 2.79 -12.32 -29.64
CA MET A 111 3.18 -12.23 -31.05
C MET A 111 2.52 -13.35 -31.89
N ALA A 112 2.49 -14.59 -31.40
CA ALA A 112 1.81 -15.69 -32.07
C ALA A 112 0.29 -15.43 -32.22
N LEU A 113 -0.37 -14.87 -31.20
CA LEU A 113 -1.78 -14.49 -31.26
C LEU A 113 -2.05 -13.30 -32.19
N PHE A 114 -1.12 -12.35 -32.27
CA PHE A 114 -1.26 -11.16 -33.11
C PHE A 114 -1.15 -11.48 -34.60
N PHE A 115 -0.27 -12.41 -34.99
CA PHE A 115 -0.08 -12.82 -36.39
C PHE A 115 -1.03 -13.94 -36.84
N LEU A 116 -1.95 -14.38 -35.98
CA LEU A 116 -2.97 -15.35 -36.34
C LEU A 116 -3.92 -14.77 -37.41
N PRO A 117 -4.34 -15.54 -38.42
CA PRO A 117 -5.41 -15.10 -39.31
C PRO A 117 -6.70 -14.79 -38.55
N ASP A 118 -7.44 -13.75 -38.95
CA ASP A 118 -8.68 -13.30 -38.27
C ASP A 118 -9.68 -14.45 -38.04
N GLN A 119 -9.78 -15.38 -39.00
CA GLN A 119 -10.67 -16.54 -38.91
C GLN A 119 -10.26 -17.48 -37.77
N ASP A 120 -8.96 -17.79 -37.67
CA ASP A 120 -8.40 -18.65 -36.64
C ASP A 120 -8.50 -18.00 -35.26
N PHE A 121 -8.30 -16.68 -35.20
CA PHE A 121 -8.39 -15.92 -33.95
C PHE A 121 -9.82 -15.90 -33.43
N THR A 122 -10.78 -15.72 -34.36
CA THR A 122 -12.20 -15.77 -34.04
C THR A 122 -12.62 -17.16 -33.58
N GLN A 123 -12.09 -18.22 -34.20
CA GLN A 123 -12.34 -19.59 -33.75
C GLN A 123 -11.82 -19.85 -32.33
N MET A 124 -10.64 -19.33 -32.01
CA MET A 124 -10.01 -19.55 -30.70
C MET A 124 -10.75 -18.86 -29.54
N PHE A 125 -11.24 -17.62 -29.73
CA PHE A 125 -11.78 -16.81 -28.62
C PHE A 125 -13.30 -16.58 -28.66
N PHE A 126 -13.94 -16.70 -29.83
CA PHE A 126 -15.34 -16.28 -30.02
C PHE A 126 -16.26 -17.35 -30.64
N SER A 127 -15.72 -18.51 -31.03
CA SER A 127 -16.52 -19.62 -31.59
C SER A 127 -16.92 -20.62 -30.51
N SER A 128 -18.17 -21.05 -30.52
CA SER A 128 -18.65 -22.20 -29.73
C SER A 128 -18.34 -23.55 -30.39
N LYS A 129 -18.00 -23.55 -31.68
CA LYS A 129 -17.48 -24.73 -32.38
C LYS A 129 -16.00 -24.88 -32.02
N GLY A 130 -15.60 -26.11 -31.72
CA GLY A 130 -14.21 -26.45 -31.44
C GLY A 130 -13.27 -26.02 -32.57
N VAL A 131 -11.99 -25.93 -32.21
CA VAL A 131 -10.92 -25.46 -33.08
C VAL A 131 -10.64 -26.46 -34.20
N SER A 132 -10.40 -26.00 -35.44
CA SER A 132 -10.31 -26.89 -36.60
C SER A 132 -8.96 -27.60 -36.81
N THR A 133 -7.88 -27.11 -36.20
CA THR A 133 -6.52 -27.64 -36.42
C THR A 133 -5.80 -27.97 -35.12
N LEU A 134 -4.92 -28.99 -35.17
CA LEU A 134 -4.12 -29.44 -34.01
C LEU A 134 -3.22 -28.33 -33.43
N TRP A 135 -2.67 -27.46 -34.28
CA TRP A 135 -1.77 -26.40 -33.82
C TRP A 135 -2.53 -25.30 -33.07
N LEU A 136 -3.75 -24.96 -33.49
CA LEU A 136 -4.61 -24.00 -32.79
C LEU A 136 -5.14 -24.59 -31.48
N GLU A 137 -5.41 -25.89 -31.43
CA GLU A 137 -5.77 -26.59 -30.19
C GLU A 137 -4.62 -26.52 -29.19
N ALA A 138 -3.39 -26.81 -29.62
CA ALA A 138 -2.19 -26.68 -28.79
C ALA A 138 -1.99 -25.25 -28.28
N LEU A 139 -2.22 -24.24 -29.14
CA LEU A 139 -2.13 -22.82 -28.76
C LEU A 139 -3.21 -22.42 -27.74
N SER A 140 -4.43 -22.94 -27.88
CA SER A 140 -5.54 -22.75 -26.92
C SER A 140 -5.21 -23.35 -25.56
N ILE A 141 -4.70 -24.58 -25.55
CA ILE A 141 -4.25 -25.25 -24.32
C ILE A 141 -3.12 -24.45 -23.67
N LEU A 142 -2.15 -23.98 -24.45
CA LEU A 142 -1.05 -23.16 -23.93
C LEU A 142 -1.56 -21.86 -23.32
N PHE A 143 -2.46 -21.15 -23.99
CA PHE A 143 -3.08 -19.93 -23.48
C PHE A 143 -3.81 -20.19 -22.16
N PHE A 144 -4.58 -21.27 -22.07
CA PHE A 144 -5.27 -21.67 -20.86
C PHE A 144 -4.30 -22.00 -19.71
N ILE A 145 -3.23 -22.75 -19.97
CA ILE A 145 -2.16 -23.04 -18.98
C ILE A 145 -1.53 -21.74 -18.48
N VAL A 146 -1.29 -20.77 -19.36
CA VAL A 146 -0.74 -19.45 -18.99
C VAL A 146 -1.69 -18.69 -18.07
N VAL A 147 -3.00 -18.70 -18.35
CA VAL A 147 -4.01 -18.07 -17.49
C VAL A 147 -4.07 -18.74 -16.10
N LEU A 148 -4.00 -20.06 -16.04
CA LEU A 148 -3.92 -20.80 -14.76
C LEU A 148 -2.62 -20.49 -14.00
N GLY A 149 -1.50 -20.49 -14.71
CA GLY A 149 -0.18 -20.15 -14.15
C GLY A 149 -0.15 -18.73 -13.58
N TRP A 150 -0.79 -17.78 -14.26
CA TRP A 150 -0.98 -16.43 -13.76
C TRP A 150 -1.76 -16.43 -12.44
N GLY A 151 -2.88 -17.15 -12.34
CA GLY A 151 -3.67 -17.23 -11.11
C GLY A 151 -2.84 -17.74 -9.91
N ILE A 152 -2.01 -18.77 -10.12
CA ILE A 152 -1.10 -19.31 -9.09
C ILE A 152 -0.04 -18.28 -8.69
N LEU A 153 0.62 -17.67 -9.68
CA LEU A 153 1.64 -16.64 -9.46
C LEU A 153 1.06 -15.44 -8.70
N SER A 154 -0.19 -15.12 -8.99
CA SER A 154 -0.94 -14.07 -8.35
C SER A 154 -1.14 -14.29 -6.86
N CYS A 155 -1.57 -15.50 -6.49
CA CYS A 155 -1.66 -15.91 -5.09
C CYS A 155 -0.30 -15.76 -4.36
N TYR A 156 0.80 -16.13 -5.01
CA TYR A 156 2.15 -15.95 -4.45
C TYR A 156 2.48 -14.47 -4.18
N TYR A 157 2.28 -13.58 -5.15
CA TYR A 157 2.58 -12.15 -4.97
C TYR A 157 1.71 -11.52 -3.88
N VAL A 158 0.42 -11.82 -3.86
CA VAL A 158 -0.48 -11.28 -2.83
C VAL A 158 -0.06 -11.76 -1.43
N ALA A 159 0.23 -13.06 -1.26
CA ALA A 159 0.71 -13.60 0.00
C ALA A 159 2.06 -12.96 0.43
N SER A 160 2.98 -12.79 -0.52
CA SER A 160 4.27 -12.13 -0.29
C SER A 160 4.10 -10.68 0.18
N ILE A 161 3.27 -9.88 -0.51
CA ILE A 161 2.99 -8.49 -0.15
C ILE A 161 2.33 -8.42 1.22
N MET A 162 1.35 -9.29 1.51
CA MET A 162 0.66 -9.34 2.80
C MET A 162 1.65 -9.63 3.94
N ASN A 163 2.50 -10.64 3.78
CA ASN A 163 3.52 -11.02 4.78
C ASN A 163 4.52 -9.88 5.03
N ARG A 164 4.96 -9.17 3.98
CA ARG A 164 5.85 -8.01 4.12
C ARG A 164 5.14 -6.84 4.79
N THR A 165 3.85 -6.61 4.50
CA THR A 165 3.03 -5.55 5.11
C THR A 165 2.87 -5.77 6.62
N ILE A 166 2.65 -7.03 7.04
CA ILE A 166 2.57 -7.39 8.48
C ILE A 166 3.88 -7.05 9.19
N LYS A 167 5.03 -7.43 8.61
CA LYS A 167 6.35 -7.11 9.17
C LYS A 167 6.62 -5.60 9.21
N TYR A 168 6.24 -4.88 8.15
CA TYR A 168 6.36 -3.44 8.06
C TYR A 168 5.56 -2.73 9.15
N ARG A 169 4.32 -3.15 9.41
CA ARG A 169 3.46 -2.57 10.44
C ARG A 169 4.12 -2.62 11.82
N THR A 170 4.76 -3.74 12.17
CA THR A 170 5.49 -3.87 13.44
C THR A 170 6.68 -2.91 13.51
N ARG A 171 7.42 -2.72 12.41
CA ARG A 171 8.58 -1.81 12.36
C ARG A 171 8.18 -0.33 12.46
N ILE A 172 7.14 0.09 11.75
CA ILE A 172 6.66 1.49 11.80
C ILE A 172 6.21 1.86 13.20
N ARG A 173 5.47 0.97 13.87
CA ARG A 173 5.02 1.17 15.26
C ARG A 173 6.15 1.32 16.27
N ALA A 174 7.29 0.67 16.01
CA ALA A 174 8.46 0.80 16.86
C ALA A 174 9.16 2.16 16.70
N MET A 175 9.02 2.80 15.54
CA MET A 175 9.80 3.99 15.16
C MET A 175 9.01 5.32 15.26
N TYR A 176 7.70 5.29 15.01
CA TYR A 176 6.87 6.50 14.88
C TYR A 176 5.67 6.46 15.83
N ALA A 177 5.44 7.58 16.54
CA ALA A 177 4.30 7.77 17.43
C ALA A 177 3.01 8.12 16.66
N ASP A 178 3.14 8.64 15.43
CA ASP A 178 2.04 8.87 14.51
C ASP A 178 2.29 8.16 13.18
N GLU A 179 1.34 7.32 12.76
CA GLU A 179 1.45 6.47 11.56
C GLU A 179 0.79 7.12 10.33
N THR A 180 0.28 8.35 10.44
CA THR A 180 -0.50 9.01 9.39
C THR A 180 0.30 9.13 8.08
N GLY A 181 -0.32 8.75 6.96
CA GLY A 181 0.32 8.74 5.64
C GLY A 181 1.38 7.64 5.40
N ARG A 182 1.79 6.91 6.45
CA ARG A 182 2.76 5.79 6.36
C ARG A 182 2.10 4.41 6.46
N SER A 183 0.90 4.32 7.04
CA SER A 183 0.17 3.04 7.13
C SER A 183 -0.27 2.51 5.77
N LEU A 184 -0.12 1.20 5.55
CA LEU A 184 -0.47 0.51 4.30
C LEU A 184 -1.80 -0.27 4.37
N HIS A 185 -2.72 0.13 5.26
CA HIS A 185 -3.99 -0.57 5.42
C HIS A 185 -4.84 -0.57 4.13
N TRP A 186 -4.82 0.55 3.39
CA TRP A 186 -5.50 0.69 2.11
C TRP A 186 -4.99 -0.31 1.07
N LEU A 187 -3.69 -0.63 1.08
CA LEU A 187 -3.09 -1.59 0.15
C LEU A 187 -3.57 -3.01 0.48
N GLY A 188 -3.67 -3.35 1.77
CA GLY A 188 -4.26 -4.62 2.21
C GLY A 188 -5.71 -4.79 1.72
N LEU A 189 -6.55 -3.75 1.86
CA LEU A 189 -7.92 -3.75 1.31
C LEU A 189 -7.92 -3.93 -0.22
N THR A 190 -7.01 -3.25 -0.92
CA THR A 190 -6.88 -3.33 -2.37
C THR A 190 -6.52 -4.75 -2.83
N LEU A 191 -5.60 -5.43 -2.14
CA LEU A 191 -5.24 -6.83 -2.44
C LEU A 191 -6.40 -7.79 -2.23
N VAL A 192 -7.20 -7.60 -1.17
CA VAL A 192 -8.41 -8.39 -0.93
C VAL A 192 -9.43 -8.17 -2.05
N LEU A 193 -9.63 -6.91 -2.47
CA LEU A 193 -10.53 -6.57 -3.57
C LEU A 193 -10.06 -7.17 -4.91
N ILE A 194 -8.75 -7.21 -5.15
CA ILE A 194 -8.15 -7.85 -6.31
C ILE A 194 -8.45 -9.37 -6.31
N ILE A 195 -8.22 -10.07 -5.19
CA ILE A 195 -8.56 -11.51 -5.08
C ILE A 195 -10.06 -11.72 -5.30
N PHE A 196 -10.90 -10.91 -4.67
CA PHE A 196 -12.35 -10.97 -4.83
C PHE A 196 -12.76 -10.80 -6.29
N THR A 197 -12.12 -9.88 -7.01
CA THR A 197 -12.36 -9.64 -8.45
C THR A 197 -12.02 -10.87 -9.28
N TRP A 198 -10.93 -11.59 -8.98
CA TRP A 198 -10.59 -12.82 -9.71
C TRP A 198 -11.56 -13.95 -9.42
N LEU A 199 -11.95 -14.14 -8.16
CA LEU A 199 -12.96 -15.14 -7.79
C LEU A 199 -14.30 -14.83 -8.46
N TYR A 200 -14.71 -13.57 -8.44
CA TYR A 200 -15.91 -13.11 -9.13
C TYR A 200 -15.82 -13.34 -10.64
N ALA A 201 -14.69 -13.03 -11.28
CA ALA A 201 -14.48 -13.29 -12.70
C ALA A 201 -14.55 -14.79 -13.03
N LEU A 202 -13.98 -15.67 -12.19
CA LEU A 202 -14.10 -17.12 -12.36
C LEU A 202 -15.57 -17.57 -12.27
N VAL A 203 -16.31 -17.06 -11.29
CA VAL A 203 -17.74 -17.32 -11.13
C VAL A 203 -18.50 -16.89 -12.39
N VAL A 204 -18.25 -15.69 -12.91
CA VAL A 204 -18.86 -15.18 -14.16
C VAL A 204 -18.55 -16.09 -15.35
N LEU A 205 -17.31 -16.60 -15.47
CA LEU A 205 -16.92 -17.52 -16.55
C LEU A 205 -17.63 -18.89 -16.49
N THR A 206 -18.03 -19.35 -15.30
CA THR A 206 -18.66 -20.67 -15.12
C THR A 206 -20.18 -20.67 -15.16
N ILE A 207 -20.80 -19.49 -15.04
CA ILE A 207 -22.24 -19.35 -14.88
C ILE A 207 -22.92 -19.08 -16.23
N ASP A 208 -23.92 -19.91 -16.57
CA ASP A 208 -24.79 -19.75 -17.74
C ASP A 208 -25.61 -18.45 -17.68
N ASP A 209 -26.02 -17.90 -18.84
CA ASP A 209 -26.63 -16.57 -19.03
C ASP A 209 -27.83 -16.28 -18.10
N LYS A 210 -28.46 -17.33 -17.55
CA LYS A 210 -29.65 -17.27 -16.69
C LYS A 210 -29.45 -16.50 -15.38
N LEU A 211 -28.24 -16.44 -14.81
CA LEU A 211 -27.97 -15.71 -13.56
C LEU A 211 -27.50 -14.25 -13.78
N GLN A 212 -27.30 -13.82 -15.03
CA GLN A 212 -26.99 -12.41 -15.34
C GLN A 212 -28.10 -11.45 -14.89
N GLY A 213 -29.35 -11.94 -14.80
CA GLY A 213 -30.48 -11.19 -14.25
C GLY A 213 -30.40 -10.90 -12.75
N PHE A 214 -29.56 -11.62 -11.99
CA PHE A 214 -29.33 -11.42 -10.55
C PHE A 214 -28.13 -10.48 -10.25
N GLY A 215 -27.56 -9.84 -11.28
CA GLY A 215 -26.47 -8.88 -11.12
C GLY A 215 -25.05 -9.48 -11.16
N VAL A 216 -24.91 -10.78 -11.43
CA VAL A 216 -23.62 -11.42 -11.71
C VAL A 216 -23.30 -11.29 -13.20
N SER A 217 -22.42 -10.36 -13.57
CA SER A 217 -22.15 -10.01 -14.98
C SER A 217 -20.75 -9.45 -15.16
N ASP A 218 -20.28 -9.36 -16.41
CA ASP A 218 -19.03 -8.69 -16.77
C ASP A 218 -18.96 -7.25 -16.27
N THR A 219 -20.11 -6.54 -16.23
CA THR A 219 -20.23 -5.20 -15.66
C THR A 219 -19.79 -5.17 -14.20
N GLY A 220 -20.04 -6.22 -13.42
CA GLY A 220 -19.59 -6.33 -12.03
C GLY A 220 -18.06 -6.38 -11.91
N VAL A 221 -17.37 -7.08 -12.82
CA VAL A 221 -15.90 -7.10 -12.87
C VAL A 221 -15.37 -5.69 -13.13
N LEU A 222 -16.02 -4.94 -14.02
CA LEU A 222 -15.63 -3.56 -14.35
C LEU A 222 -15.86 -2.56 -13.22
N ILE A 223 -16.94 -2.74 -12.44
CA ILE A 223 -17.18 -1.94 -11.23
C ILE A 223 -16.05 -2.18 -10.21
N LEU A 224 -15.68 -3.44 -9.99
CA LEU A 224 -14.58 -3.79 -9.08
C LEU A 224 -13.23 -3.26 -9.58
N LEU A 225 -12.95 -3.36 -10.88
CA LEU A 225 -11.77 -2.76 -11.50
C LEU A 225 -11.73 -1.25 -11.28
N THR A 226 -12.85 -0.56 -11.49
CA THR A 226 -12.97 0.88 -11.28
C THR A 226 -12.68 1.25 -9.82
N ALA A 227 -13.21 0.47 -8.87
CA ALA A 227 -12.93 0.65 -7.44
C ALA A 227 -11.44 0.43 -7.09
N ILE A 228 -10.80 -0.60 -7.67
CA ILE A 228 -9.35 -0.85 -7.51
C ILE A 228 -8.54 0.33 -8.05
N VAL A 229 -8.85 0.79 -9.26
CA VAL A 229 -8.20 1.95 -9.89
C VAL A 229 -8.32 3.18 -9.02
N TRP A 230 -9.52 3.47 -8.52
CA TRP A 230 -9.78 4.61 -7.66
C TRP A 230 -9.03 4.54 -6.32
N LEU A 231 -8.99 3.36 -5.67
CA LEU A 231 -8.24 3.15 -4.44
C LEU A 231 -6.73 3.35 -4.62
N ILE A 232 -6.15 2.80 -5.69
CA ILE A 232 -4.73 2.94 -6.02
C ILE A 232 -4.41 4.38 -6.42
N ALA A 233 -5.23 5.02 -7.23
CA ALA A 233 -5.09 6.42 -7.63
C ALA A 233 -5.03 7.36 -6.41
N LEU A 234 -6.03 7.28 -5.53
CA LEU A 234 -6.15 8.19 -4.40
C LEU A 234 -5.08 7.99 -3.34
N ASN A 235 -4.82 6.74 -2.96
CA ASN A 235 -3.93 6.42 -1.85
C ASN A 235 -2.48 6.25 -2.32
N GLY A 236 -2.27 5.70 -3.52
CA GLY A 236 -0.95 5.45 -4.08
C GLY A 236 -0.15 6.73 -4.28
N VAL A 237 -0.77 7.78 -4.81
CA VAL A 237 -0.10 9.08 -4.99
C VAL A 237 0.26 9.69 -3.64
N LYS A 238 -0.66 9.64 -2.65
CA LYS A 238 -0.50 10.25 -1.32
C LYS A 238 0.39 9.48 -0.34
N GLN A 239 0.61 8.19 -0.57
CA GLN A 239 1.36 7.31 0.33
C GLN A 239 2.79 7.83 0.54
N ARG A 240 3.23 8.05 1.78
CA ARG A 240 4.64 8.39 2.05
C ARG A 240 5.47 7.11 2.21
N PRO A 241 6.72 7.05 1.71
CA PRO A 241 7.64 5.96 2.03
C PRO A 241 7.84 5.89 3.55
N GLY A 242 7.83 4.69 4.14
CA GLY A 242 7.79 4.53 5.60
C GLY A 242 9.00 5.05 6.37
N PHE A 243 10.17 5.15 5.72
CA PHE A 243 11.45 5.45 6.37
C PHE A 243 12.21 6.64 5.74
N GLU A 244 11.50 7.52 5.03
CA GLU A 244 12.07 8.69 4.35
C GLU A 244 12.89 9.61 5.29
N ASP A 245 12.43 9.82 6.53
CA ASP A 245 13.09 10.72 7.50
C ASP A 245 14.47 10.20 7.95
N THR A 246 14.63 8.87 7.98
CA THR A 246 15.91 8.23 8.29
C THR A 246 16.96 8.54 7.23
N HIS A 247 16.55 8.70 5.96
CA HIS A 247 17.45 9.02 4.85
C HIS A 247 17.98 10.43 4.89
N LEU A 248 17.07 11.40 5.01
CA LEU A 248 17.41 12.81 5.02
C LEU A 248 18.42 13.12 6.13
N GLN A 249 18.29 12.43 7.27
CA GLN A 249 19.21 12.60 8.39
C GLN A 249 20.49 11.78 8.27
N SER A 250 20.48 10.57 7.70
CA SER A 250 21.70 9.79 7.47
C SER A 250 22.63 10.46 6.45
N ALA A 251 22.08 11.09 5.40
CA ALA A 251 22.85 11.87 4.43
C ALA A 251 23.42 13.17 5.04
N ALA A 252 22.72 13.76 6.02
CA ALA A 252 23.20 14.93 6.74
C ALA A 252 24.19 14.61 7.87
N SER A 253 24.27 13.35 8.34
CA SER A 253 25.15 12.93 9.44
C SER A 253 26.33 12.06 9.00
N SER A 254 26.37 11.65 7.73
CA SER A 254 27.53 10.97 7.13
C SER A 254 28.80 11.84 7.08
N ASP A 255 28.67 13.17 7.20
CA ASP A 255 29.82 14.08 7.25
C ASP A 255 30.42 14.24 8.66
N GLU A 256 29.74 13.81 9.74
CA GLU A 256 30.25 14.01 11.12
C GLU A 256 30.59 12.72 11.89
N ILE A 257 30.10 11.54 11.49
CA ILE A 257 30.23 10.32 12.30
C ILE A 257 30.99 9.25 11.54
N ASN A 258 32.25 9.53 11.20
CA ASN A 258 33.18 8.46 10.84
C ASN A 258 34.08 8.14 12.05
N LYS A 259 33.92 6.89 12.53
CA LYS A 259 34.96 6.10 13.21
C LYS A 259 35.23 6.40 14.70
N LYS A 260 34.31 5.98 15.59
CA LYS A 260 34.63 5.37 16.90
C LYS A 260 33.35 4.84 17.58
N SER A 261 33.42 3.63 18.13
CA SER A 261 32.40 2.98 18.98
C SER A 261 31.41 2.02 18.31
N TYR A 262 31.91 1.10 17.48
CA TYR A 262 31.27 -0.21 17.28
C TYR A 262 32.13 -1.27 17.96
N GLU A 263 32.30 -1.19 19.29
CA GLU A 263 33.00 -2.26 20.04
C GLU A 263 32.85 -2.22 21.58
N ARG A 264 32.04 -1.34 22.17
CA ARG A 264 31.90 -1.28 23.64
C ARG A 264 30.48 -1.51 24.13
N SER A 265 30.30 -2.73 24.65
CA SER A 265 29.39 -3.17 25.71
C SER A 265 27.89 -3.21 25.42
N ALA A 266 27.25 -4.34 25.76
CA ALA A 266 25.85 -4.34 26.14
C ALA A 266 25.62 -3.28 27.23
N LEU A 267 24.51 -2.53 27.14
CA LEU A 267 24.10 -1.60 28.19
C LEU A 267 23.99 -2.36 29.51
N ASN A 268 24.68 -1.88 30.55
CA ASN A 268 24.46 -2.37 31.91
C ASN A 268 23.26 -1.65 32.53
N ASP A 269 22.82 -2.09 33.70
CA ASP A 269 21.65 -1.51 34.38
C ASP A 269 21.85 -0.02 34.69
N ASP A 270 23.08 0.41 35.02
CA ASP A 270 23.40 1.81 35.29
C ASP A 270 23.25 2.70 34.05
N ASP A 271 23.66 2.22 32.88
CA ASP A 271 23.46 2.92 31.61
C ASP A 271 21.98 3.03 31.26
N LEU A 272 21.22 1.95 31.46
CA LEU A 272 19.77 1.95 31.24
C LEU A 272 19.08 2.99 32.15
N GLN A 273 19.48 3.07 33.42
CA GLN A 273 18.95 4.07 34.36
C GLN A 273 19.35 5.50 33.95
N ARG A 274 20.61 5.72 33.55
CA ARG A 274 21.09 7.03 33.09
C ARG A 274 20.29 7.50 31.88
N ILE A 275 20.01 6.62 30.93
CA ILE A 275 19.23 6.95 29.73
C ILE A 275 17.76 7.16 30.09
N SER A 276 17.17 6.37 31.00
CA SER A 276 15.77 6.55 31.41
C SER A 276 15.52 7.88 32.11
N ILE A 277 16.49 8.37 32.90
CA ILE A 277 16.46 9.71 33.50
C ILE A 277 16.45 10.79 32.41
N LYS A 278 17.33 10.68 31.40
CA LYS A 278 17.36 11.62 30.27
C LYS A 278 16.04 11.63 29.49
N LEU A 279 15.47 10.45 29.23
CA LEU A 279 14.19 10.34 28.52
C LEU A 279 13.05 10.98 29.32
N THR A 280 13.02 10.76 30.63
CA THR A 280 12.02 11.36 31.52
C THR A 280 12.17 12.88 31.55
N ALA A 281 13.41 13.39 31.64
CA ALA A 281 13.70 14.83 31.61
C ALA A 281 13.30 15.49 30.27
N ALA A 282 13.52 14.81 29.14
CA ALA A 282 13.09 15.31 27.83
C ALA A 282 11.56 15.49 27.75
N LEU A 283 10.80 14.65 28.46
CA LEU A 283 9.34 14.79 28.53
C LEU A 283 8.88 15.87 29.51
N SER A 284 9.43 15.89 30.72
CA SER A 284 8.96 16.76 31.80
C SER A 284 9.47 18.20 31.67
N SER A 285 10.75 18.38 31.33
CA SER A 285 11.38 19.69 31.24
C SER A 285 11.26 20.27 29.84
N ASP A 286 11.66 19.51 28.82
CA ASP A 286 11.79 20.03 27.45
C ASP A 286 10.49 19.89 26.65
N LYS A 287 9.52 19.14 27.17
CA LYS A 287 8.21 18.86 26.54
C LYS A 287 8.31 18.40 25.08
N VAL A 288 9.33 17.61 24.73
CA VAL A 288 9.57 17.16 23.35
C VAL A 288 8.38 16.42 22.74
N HIS A 289 7.54 15.81 23.58
CA HIS A 289 6.33 15.10 23.17
C HIS A 289 5.29 16.00 22.50
N LEU A 290 5.32 17.32 22.70
CA LEU A 290 4.39 18.24 22.04
C LEU A 290 4.69 18.42 20.54
N SER A 291 5.90 18.04 20.09
CA SER A 291 6.24 18.09 18.67
C SER A 291 5.54 16.97 17.90
N PRO A 292 4.73 17.26 16.86
CA PRO A 292 4.05 16.23 16.07
C PRO A 292 4.98 15.38 15.22
N GLU A 293 6.18 15.88 14.91
CA GLU A 293 7.19 15.19 14.09
C GLU A 293 8.14 14.32 14.91
N LEU A 294 7.95 14.26 16.24
CA LEU A 294 8.81 13.48 17.13
C LEU A 294 8.79 11.98 16.76
N ASN A 295 9.97 11.47 16.44
CA ASN A 295 10.26 10.05 16.21
C ASN A 295 11.45 9.58 17.06
N LEU A 296 11.69 8.26 17.12
CA LEU A 296 12.74 7.68 17.95
C LEU A 296 14.13 8.29 17.68
N LEU A 297 14.43 8.59 16.42
CA LEU A 297 15.71 9.17 15.99
C LEU A 297 15.87 10.62 16.48
N THR A 298 14.84 11.45 16.31
CA THR A 298 14.85 12.83 16.82
C THR A 298 14.95 12.87 18.34
N LEU A 299 14.26 11.98 19.05
CA LEU A 299 14.39 11.84 20.50
C LEU A 299 15.80 11.42 20.89
N SER A 300 16.39 10.44 20.19
CA SER A 300 17.73 9.95 20.51
C SER A 300 18.80 11.03 20.32
N LYS A 301 18.67 11.85 19.27
CA LYS A 301 19.50 13.04 19.08
C LYS A 301 19.34 14.06 20.20
N HIS A 302 18.09 14.33 20.61
CA HIS A 302 17.78 15.25 21.71
C HIS A 302 18.45 14.82 23.02
N VAL A 303 18.36 13.54 23.38
CA VAL A 303 19.00 13.01 24.60
C VAL A 303 20.49 12.67 24.46
N ARG A 304 21.04 12.86 23.24
CA ARG A 304 22.42 12.53 22.85
C ARG A 304 22.79 11.08 23.16
N GLU A 305 21.92 10.16 22.77
CA GLU A 305 22.14 8.71 22.89
C GLU A 305 21.86 8.03 21.54
N PRO A 306 22.53 6.91 21.22
CA PRO A 306 22.18 6.10 20.05
C PRO A 306 20.71 5.64 20.09
N SER A 307 20.00 5.67 18.96
CA SER A 307 18.58 5.28 18.90
C SER A 307 18.34 3.84 19.36
N GLN A 308 19.31 2.95 19.13
CA GLN A 308 19.28 1.57 19.62
C GLN A 308 19.26 1.53 21.16
N TYR A 309 20.04 2.38 21.83
CA TYR A 309 20.11 2.42 23.29
C TYR A 309 18.85 3.03 23.89
N VAL A 310 18.28 4.04 23.23
CA VAL A 310 16.97 4.58 23.62
C VAL A 310 15.88 3.52 23.49
N SER A 311 15.81 2.80 22.36
CA SER A 311 14.84 1.73 22.17
C SER A 311 15.01 0.60 23.18
N GLN A 312 16.25 0.20 23.48
CA GLN A 312 16.56 -0.84 24.46
C GLN A 312 16.18 -0.39 25.88
N THR A 313 16.45 0.88 26.23
CA THR A 313 16.07 1.44 27.53
C THR A 313 14.56 1.49 27.71
N LEU A 314 13.83 1.93 26.68
CA LEU A 314 12.37 1.94 26.71
C LEU A 314 11.80 0.54 26.96
N SER A 315 12.31 -0.48 26.26
CA SER A 315 11.79 -1.84 26.37
C SER A 315 12.24 -2.57 27.63
N GLN A 316 13.51 -2.48 28.03
CA GLN A 316 14.08 -3.26 29.13
C GLN A 316 13.95 -2.58 30.50
N ASN A 317 14.06 -1.25 30.56
CA ASN A 317 14.01 -0.51 31.82
C ASN A 317 12.60 0.05 32.09
N LEU A 318 12.00 0.68 31.08
CA LEU A 318 10.70 1.33 31.22
C LEU A 318 9.52 0.44 30.82
N ASN A 319 9.78 -0.79 30.36
CA ASN A 319 8.79 -1.78 29.94
C ASN A 319 7.72 -1.20 28.99
N THR A 320 8.17 -0.38 28.03
CA THR A 320 7.28 0.38 27.15
C THR A 320 7.85 0.47 25.73
N THR A 321 7.01 0.87 24.78
CA THR A 321 7.43 1.21 23.43
C THR A 321 7.65 2.73 23.31
N PHE A 322 8.39 3.18 22.30
CA PHE A 322 8.50 4.62 22.01
C PHE A 322 7.12 5.27 21.83
N PHE A 323 6.22 4.63 21.09
CA PHE A 323 4.84 5.09 20.89
C PHE A 323 4.11 5.25 22.22
N ASP A 324 4.15 4.23 23.06
CA ASP A 324 3.42 4.24 24.34
C ASP A 324 3.99 5.27 25.30
N PHE A 325 5.31 5.40 25.33
CA PHE A 325 6.02 6.38 26.15
C PHE A 325 5.62 7.81 25.78
N ILE A 326 5.66 8.16 24.50
CA ILE A 326 5.29 9.51 24.03
C ILE A 326 3.80 9.76 24.16
N ASN A 327 2.95 8.84 23.72
CA ASN A 327 1.50 9.08 23.73
C ASN A 327 0.94 9.13 25.15
N LYS A 328 1.49 8.35 26.09
CA LYS A 328 1.12 8.51 27.50
C LYS A 328 1.41 9.94 27.99
N ALA A 329 2.60 10.48 27.68
CA ALA A 329 2.96 11.85 28.03
C ALA A 329 2.05 12.90 27.37
N ARG A 330 1.76 12.75 26.07
CA ARG A 330 0.82 13.64 25.35
C ARG A 330 -0.58 13.61 25.95
N ILE A 331 -1.08 12.44 26.33
CA ILE A 331 -2.39 12.30 26.98
C ILE A 331 -2.37 12.88 28.40
N ASP A 332 -1.26 12.74 29.13
CA ASP A 332 -1.08 13.37 30.43
C ASP A 332 -1.15 14.90 30.34
N GLU A 333 -0.48 15.52 29.36
CA GLU A 333 -0.61 16.96 29.09
C GLU A 333 -2.04 17.32 28.64
N ALA A 334 -2.66 16.51 27.78
CA ALA A 334 -4.03 16.74 27.31
C ALA A 334 -5.04 16.77 28.46
N LYS A 335 -4.90 15.86 29.44
CA LYS A 335 -5.73 15.87 30.65
C LYS A 335 -5.59 17.18 31.42
N GLN A 336 -4.37 17.71 31.56
CA GLN A 336 -4.13 18.99 32.23
C GLN A 336 -4.83 20.14 31.50
N ILE A 337 -4.75 20.19 30.18
CA ILE A 337 -5.40 21.24 29.37
C ILE A 337 -6.93 21.10 29.43
N LEU A 338 -7.46 19.88 29.37
CA LEU A 338 -8.90 19.60 29.48
C LEU A 338 -9.50 20.05 30.82
N ILE A 339 -8.71 20.03 31.90
CA ILE A 339 -9.11 20.49 33.24
C ILE A 339 -9.07 22.02 33.33
N LYS A 340 -8.04 22.66 32.74
CA LYS A 340 -7.76 24.08 32.91
C LYS A 340 -8.50 24.98 31.92
N THR A 341 -8.95 24.45 30.78
CA THR A 341 -9.45 25.25 29.65
C THR A 341 -10.75 24.67 29.08
N ASN A 342 -11.50 25.54 28.40
CA ASN A 342 -12.67 25.17 27.61
C ASN A 342 -12.34 24.99 26.12
N ASP A 343 -11.06 24.84 25.78
CA ASP A 343 -10.60 24.69 24.40
C ASP A 343 -11.26 23.49 23.73
N THR A 344 -11.42 23.54 22.41
CA THR A 344 -12.04 22.42 21.70
C THR A 344 -11.13 21.20 21.79
N VAL A 345 -11.71 20.00 21.82
CA VAL A 345 -10.94 18.75 21.86
C VAL A 345 -9.97 18.63 20.68
N PHE A 346 -10.31 19.25 19.55
CA PHE A 346 -9.45 19.28 18.37
C PHE A 346 -8.21 20.16 18.60
N ASP A 347 -8.38 21.35 19.16
CA ASP A 347 -7.26 22.26 19.46
C ASP A 347 -6.31 21.63 20.49
N ILE A 348 -6.86 20.97 21.51
CA ILE A 348 -6.08 20.24 22.52
C ILE A 348 -5.30 19.08 21.89
N ALA A 349 -5.92 18.33 20.98
CA ALA A 349 -5.23 17.26 20.27
C ALA A 349 -4.01 17.79 19.50
N TYR A 350 -4.18 18.91 18.80
CA TYR A 350 -3.09 19.52 18.04
C TYR A 350 -2.01 20.11 18.94
N ALA A 351 -2.39 20.82 20.00
CA ALA A 351 -1.48 21.40 20.99
C ALA A 351 -0.65 20.34 21.74
N THR A 352 -1.15 19.11 21.82
CA THR A 352 -0.45 17.98 22.46
C THR A 352 0.31 17.10 21.47
N GLY A 353 0.51 17.56 20.23
CA GLY A 353 1.38 16.90 19.26
C GLY A 353 0.71 15.80 18.44
N PHE A 354 -0.62 15.70 18.41
CA PHE A 354 -1.32 14.77 17.52
C PHE A 354 -1.65 15.43 16.18
N ASN A 355 -1.33 14.76 15.07
CA ASN A 355 -1.68 15.23 13.72
C ASN A 355 -3.11 14.87 13.29
N SER A 356 -3.83 14.05 14.07
CA SER A 356 -5.20 13.68 13.73
C SER A 356 -6.07 13.43 14.95
N ARG A 357 -7.36 13.78 14.82
CA ARG A 357 -8.38 13.53 15.84
C ARG A 357 -8.55 12.04 16.13
N SER A 358 -8.44 11.18 15.12
CA SER A 358 -8.58 9.73 15.30
C SER A 358 -7.43 9.14 16.14
N SER A 359 -6.18 9.54 15.86
CA SER A 359 -5.02 9.14 16.68
C SER A 359 -5.17 9.61 18.12
N PHE A 360 -5.60 10.86 18.35
CA PHE A 360 -5.83 11.41 19.69
C PHE A 360 -6.91 10.65 20.46
N TYR A 361 -8.11 10.48 19.88
CA TYR A 361 -9.22 9.80 20.56
C TYR A 361 -8.86 8.34 20.90
N LYS A 362 -8.15 7.65 20.00
CA LYS A 362 -7.69 6.28 20.24
C LYS A 362 -6.72 6.23 21.41
N ALA A 363 -5.69 7.08 21.42
CA ALA A 363 -4.72 7.15 22.50
C ALA A 363 -5.39 7.55 23.83
N PHE A 364 -6.23 8.58 23.82
CA PHE A 364 -6.94 9.05 25.01
C PHE A 364 -7.78 7.92 25.62
N ARG A 365 -8.55 7.20 24.81
CA ARG A 365 -9.34 6.06 25.28
C ARG A 365 -8.47 4.91 25.76
N GLN A 366 -7.35 4.63 25.11
CA GLN A 366 -6.40 3.59 25.54
C GLN A 366 -5.83 3.86 26.93
N TYR A 367 -5.47 5.10 27.27
CA TYR A 367 -4.83 5.42 28.55
C TYR A 367 -5.80 5.89 29.65
N THR A 368 -7.03 6.28 29.30
CA THR A 368 -8.02 6.78 30.29
C THR A 368 -9.29 5.95 30.37
N ASN A 369 -9.50 4.98 29.47
CA ASN A 369 -10.76 4.24 29.28
C ASN A 369 -11.99 5.09 28.96
N GLN A 370 -11.80 6.38 28.66
CA GLN A 370 -12.87 7.34 28.36
C GLN A 370 -12.53 8.12 27.10
N THR A 371 -13.53 8.71 26.46
CA THR A 371 -13.29 9.74 25.43
C THR A 371 -12.93 11.08 26.10
N PRO A 372 -12.22 11.99 25.41
CA PRO A 372 -11.91 13.32 25.95
C PRO A 372 -13.16 14.09 26.42
N ASN A 373 -14.28 13.93 25.71
CA ASN A 373 -15.57 14.54 26.05
C ASN A 373 -16.18 13.92 27.32
N GLU A 374 -16.11 12.60 27.46
CA GLU A 374 -16.56 11.90 28.68
C GLU A 374 -15.72 12.30 29.89
N PHE A 375 -14.40 12.38 29.71
CA PHE A 375 -13.46 12.81 30.75
C PHE A 375 -13.77 14.25 31.21
N ARG A 376 -13.95 15.18 30.27
CA ARG A 376 -14.34 16.57 30.60
C ARG A 376 -15.67 16.63 31.34
N LYS A 377 -16.69 15.88 30.88
CA LYS A 377 -18.01 15.80 31.55
C LYS A 377 -17.93 15.21 32.96
N ALA A 378 -17.05 14.23 33.17
CA ALA A 378 -16.86 13.61 34.47
C ALA A 378 -16.26 14.59 35.50
N ILE A 379 -15.40 15.52 35.05
CA ILE A 379 -14.76 16.53 35.90
C ILE A 379 -15.65 17.76 36.08
N SER A 380 -16.51 18.07 35.11
CA SER A 380 -17.46 19.18 35.20
C SER A 380 -18.76 18.84 35.95
N LYS A 381 -18.94 17.59 36.40
CA LYS A 381 -20.06 17.23 37.27
C LYS A 381 -19.67 17.54 38.72
N PRO A 382 -20.42 18.42 39.42
CA PRO A 382 -20.16 18.77 40.82
C PRO A 382 -20.38 17.59 41.76
#